data_AF-A0A427YDW9-F1
#
_entry.id   AF-A0A427YDW9-F1
#
_cell.length_a   1.000
_cell.length_b   1.000
_cell.length_c   1.000
_cell.angle_alpha   90.00
_cell.angle_beta   90.00
_cell.angle_gamma   90.00
#
_symmetry.space_group_name_H-M   'P 1'
#
loop_
_entity.id
_entity.type
_entity.pdbx_description
1 polymer ?
#
loop_
_entity_poly.entity_id
_entity_poly.type
_entity_poly.pdbx_seq_one_letter_code
_entity_poly.pdbx_strand_id
1 'polypeptide(L)'
;MSQAEKYAQHCNEVYSPWFADNVMSKTTNPGPPPTARVAIITCMDARLDVFKMFGMGWGEAHVIRVGGGRVPDALRSLVASEHVLNTNEIMVVHHTDCGFSKAKSEDVAKTEMKESLGGLSVDHIPIMPILVGPKKSVEDDLAFLRVCPYVRKDARISGWVYETVKGTIEQVG
;
A
#
# COMPACT_ATOMS: atom_id res chain seq x y z
N MET A 1 18.44 -14.75 -17.86
CA MET A 1 17.13 -14.41 -17.28
C MET A 1 17.28 -13.19 -16.37
N SER A 2 16.43 -12.19 -16.54
CA SER A 2 16.28 -11.03 -15.63
C SER A 2 15.82 -11.48 -14.24
N GLN A 3 15.93 -10.61 -13.24
CA GLN A 3 15.43 -10.93 -11.89
C GLN A 3 13.91 -11.15 -11.87
N ALA A 4 13.16 -10.40 -12.69
CA ALA A 4 11.71 -10.56 -12.84
C ALA A 4 11.34 -11.94 -13.43
N GLU A 5 12.09 -12.41 -14.42
CA GLU A 5 11.90 -13.76 -15.00
C GLU A 5 12.15 -14.85 -13.96
N LYS A 6 13.15 -14.69 -13.09
CA LYS A 6 13.41 -15.63 -11.99
C LYS A 6 12.27 -15.66 -10.97
N TYR A 7 11.66 -14.50 -10.65
CA TYR A 7 10.49 -14.47 -9.77
C TYR A 7 9.29 -15.18 -10.39
N ALA A 8 9.02 -14.96 -11.68
CA ALA A 8 7.95 -15.65 -12.39
C ALA A 8 8.17 -17.17 -12.45
N GLN A 9 9.42 -17.59 -12.73
CA GLN A 9 9.79 -19.00 -12.73
C GLN A 9 9.60 -19.64 -11.35
N HIS A 10 10.06 -18.99 -10.27
CA HIS A 10 9.86 -19.47 -8.91
C HIS A 10 8.38 -19.66 -8.56
N CYS A 11 7.50 -18.77 -9.05
CA CYS A 11 6.06 -18.91 -8.83
C CYS A 11 5.53 -20.23 -9.40
N ASN A 12 5.92 -20.58 -10.62
CA ASN A 12 5.44 -21.79 -11.28
C ASN A 12 6.07 -23.06 -10.71
N GLU A 13 7.37 -23.02 -10.44
CA GLU A 13 8.13 -24.23 -10.10
C GLU A 13 8.12 -24.54 -8.60
N VAL A 14 8.04 -23.52 -7.74
CA VAL A 14 8.16 -23.68 -6.28
C VAL A 14 6.88 -23.29 -5.56
N TYR A 15 6.33 -22.10 -5.83
CA TYR A 15 5.15 -21.63 -5.11
C TYR A 15 3.88 -22.40 -5.48
N SER A 16 3.69 -22.76 -6.75
CA SER A 16 2.46 -23.43 -7.20
C SER A 16 2.21 -24.78 -6.50
N PRO A 17 3.18 -25.73 -6.43
CA PRO A 17 3.01 -26.95 -5.64
C PRO A 17 2.78 -26.66 -4.16
N TRP A 18 3.56 -25.74 -3.58
CA TRP A 18 3.38 -25.33 -2.19
C TRP A 18 1.97 -24.79 -1.92
N PHE A 19 1.42 -23.98 -2.83
CA PHE A 19 0.10 -23.38 -2.72
C PHE A 19 -1.02 -24.43 -2.78
N ALA A 20 -0.91 -25.41 -3.67
CA ALA A 20 -1.84 -26.53 -3.72
C ALA A 20 -1.86 -27.29 -2.39
N ASP A 21 -0.68 -27.60 -1.84
CA ASP A 21 -0.55 -28.43 -0.64
C ASP A 21 -0.80 -27.68 0.67
N ASN A 22 -0.57 -26.37 0.72
CA ASN A 22 -0.62 -25.60 1.96
C ASN A 22 -1.80 -24.63 2.06
N VAL A 23 -2.37 -24.21 0.94
CA VAL A 23 -3.52 -23.30 0.89
C VAL A 23 -4.75 -24.06 0.40
N MET A 24 -4.75 -24.51 -0.86
CA MET A 24 -5.96 -25.08 -1.47
C MET A 24 -6.39 -26.43 -0.89
N SER A 25 -5.48 -27.20 -0.30
CA SER A 25 -5.83 -28.43 0.42
C SER A 25 -6.56 -28.18 1.76
N LYS A 26 -6.47 -26.95 2.29
CA LYS A 26 -6.98 -26.57 3.64
C LYS A 26 -8.13 -25.57 3.59
N THR A 27 -8.37 -24.94 2.45
CA THR A 27 -9.42 -23.93 2.29
C THR A 27 -10.07 -24.01 0.90
N THR A 28 -11.19 -23.32 0.74
CA THR A 28 -11.80 -23.10 -0.58
C THR A 28 -11.48 -21.70 -1.07
N ASN A 29 -11.56 -21.48 -2.39
CA ASN A 29 -11.37 -20.16 -2.95
C ASN A 29 -12.51 -19.22 -2.50
N PRO A 30 -12.24 -18.17 -1.70
CA PRO A 30 -13.28 -17.26 -1.21
C PRO A 30 -13.84 -16.36 -2.32
N GLY A 31 -13.22 -16.38 -3.49
CA GLY A 31 -13.54 -15.49 -4.61
C GLY A 31 -12.87 -14.12 -4.46
N PRO A 32 -13.19 -13.18 -5.36
CA PRO A 32 -12.51 -11.88 -5.42
C PRO A 32 -12.72 -10.94 -4.22
N PRO A 33 -13.91 -10.84 -3.58
CA PRO A 33 -14.09 -9.94 -2.45
C PRO A 33 -13.31 -10.38 -1.19
N PRO A 34 -12.66 -9.45 -0.48
CA PRO A 34 -11.88 -9.78 0.71
C PRO A 34 -12.80 -10.17 1.87
N THR A 35 -12.53 -11.31 2.50
CA THR A 35 -13.42 -11.89 3.52
C THR A 35 -13.53 -11.04 4.79
N ALA A 36 -12.45 -10.35 5.17
CA ALA A 36 -12.44 -9.44 6.32
C ALA A 36 -13.01 -8.05 6.00
N ARG A 37 -13.29 -7.76 4.72
CA ARG A 37 -13.78 -6.45 4.25
C ARG A 37 -12.86 -5.28 4.59
N VAL A 38 -11.56 -5.56 4.71
CA VAL A 38 -10.50 -4.57 5.00
C VAL A 38 -9.75 -4.19 3.71
N ALA A 39 -9.45 -2.90 3.56
CA ALA A 39 -8.50 -2.37 2.60
C ALA A 39 -7.32 -1.73 3.33
N ILE A 40 -6.11 -2.28 3.13
CA ILE A 40 -4.86 -1.76 3.65
C ILE A 40 -4.19 -0.91 2.57
N ILE A 41 -3.87 0.34 2.89
CA ILE A 41 -3.10 1.24 2.03
C ILE A 41 -1.73 1.41 2.66
N THR A 42 -0.67 1.07 1.95
CA THR A 42 0.70 1.16 2.48
C THR A 42 1.75 1.42 1.41
N CYS A 43 3.00 1.59 1.82
CA CYS A 43 4.12 1.88 0.93
C CYS A 43 4.51 0.65 0.08
N MET A 44 5.04 0.90 -1.11
CA MET A 44 5.66 -0.11 -1.98
C MET A 44 7.02 -0.63 -1.48
N ASP A 45 7.47 -0.24 -0.28
CA ASP A 45 8.76 -0.61 0.29
C ASP A 45 8.97 -2.14 0.38
N ALA A 46 10.06 -2.62 -0.21
CA ALA A 46 10.34 -4.06 -0.33
C ALA A 46 10.52 -4.79 1.01
N ARG A 47 10.69 -4.08 2.13
CA ARG A 47 10.84 -4.66 3.48
C ARG A 47 9.49 -4.99 4.13
N LEU A 48 8.38 -4.52 3.58
CA LEU A 48 7.03 -4.76 4.10
C LEU A 48 6.44 -6.04 3.48
N ASP A 49 6.53 -7.14 4.22
CA ASP A 49 5.75 -8.36 3.99
C ASP A 49 4.39 -8.22 4.70
N VAL A 50 3.47 -7.49 4.07
CA VAL A 50 2.21 -7.03 4.69
C VAL A 50 1.37 -8.18 5.24
N PHE A 51 1.29 -9.31 4.53
CA PHE A 51 0.54 -10.47 4.99
C PHE A 51 1.14 -11.05 6.27
N LYS A 52 2.47 -11.23 6.31
CA LYS A 52 3.16 -11.73 7.50
C LYS A 52 3.13 -10.75 8.66
N MET A 53 3.30 -9.45 8.39
CA MET A 53 3.28 -8.38 9.39
C MET A 53 1.96 -8.36 10.19
N PHE A 54 0.84 -8.62 9.52
CA PHE A 54 -0.49 -8.60 10.14
C PHE A 54 -1.08 -9.98 10.41
N GLY A 55 -0.33 -11.06 10.14
CA GLY A 55 -0.81 -12.42 10.31
C GLY A 55 -2.03 -12.75 9.44
N MET A 56 -2.19 -12.08 8.30
CA MET A 56 -3.35 -12.24 7.43
C MET A 56 -3.32 -13.57 6.69
N GLY A 57 -4.49 -14.19 6.61
CA GLY A 57 -4.76 -15.32 5.73
C GLY A 57 -4.91 -14.92 4.27
N TRP A 58 -4.84 -15.92 3.38
CA TRP A 58 -5.11 -15.73 1.96
C TRP A 58 -6.57 -15.30 1.73
N GLY A 59 -6.78 -14.20 0.99
CA GLY A 59 -8.10 -13.67 0.65
C GLY A 59 -8.74 -12.74 1.69
N GLU A 60 -8.05 -12.40 2.79
CA GLU A 60 -8.67 -11.64 3.89
C GLU A 60 -8.83 -10.14 3.62
N ALA A 61 -7.85 -9.49 2.99
CA ALA A 61 -7.84 -8.04 2.81
C ALA A 61 -7.32 -7.65 1.42
N HIS A 62 -7.76 -6.50 0.93
CA HIS A 62 -7.06 -5.83 -0.16
C HIS A 62 -5.82 -5.13 0.37
N VAL A 63 -4.71 -5.23 -0.35
CA VAL A 63 -3.47 -4.52 -0.04
C VAL A 63 -3.10 -3.63 -1.23
N ILE A 64 -3.30 -2.33 -1.07
CA ILE A 64 -3.01 -1.31 -2.07
C ILE A 64 -1.65 -0.69 -1.71
N ARG A 65 -0.66 -0.87 -2.60
CA ARG A 65 0.71 -0.41 -2.38
C ARG A 65 1.11 0.64 -3.39
N VAL A 66 1.47 1.82 -2.90
CA VAL A 66 1.91 2.96 -3.72
C VAL A 66 3.16 3.61 -3.10
N GLY A 67 3.80 4.53 -3.82
CA GLY A 67 4.93 5.29 -3.29
C GLY A 67 4.55 6.03 -2.00
N GLY A 68 5.28 5.77 -0.91
CA GLY A 68 5.02 6.40 0.40
C GLY A 68 3.72 5.96 1.11
N GLY A 69 2.90 5.11 0.50
CA GLY A 69 1.60 4.73 1.04
C GLY A 69 0.52 5.81 0.94
N ARG A 70 0.73 6.79 0.05
CA ARG A 70 -0.10 8.00 -0.02
C ARG A 70 -1.52 7.70 -0.49
N VAL A 71 -2.50 8.05 0.33
CA VAL A 71 -3.92 7.81 0.04
C VAL A 71 -4.39 8.45 -1.27
N PRO A 72 -4.04 9.71 -1.61
CA PRO A 72 -4.50 10.31 -2.88
C PRO A 72 -4.13 9.49 -4.12
N ASP A 73 -2.97 8.84 -4.12
CA ASP A 73 -2.53 7.96 -5.22
C ASP A 73 -3.27 6.61 -5.21
N ALA A 74 -3.60 6.10 -4.02
CA ALA A 74 -4.36 4.86 -3.84
C ALA A 74 -5.88 5.00 -4.08
N LEU A 75 -6.41 6.22 -4.16
CA LEU A 75 -7.85 6.51 -4.06
C LEU A 75 -8.72 5.73 -5.04
N ARG A 76 -8.32 5.65 -6.31
CA ARG A 76 -9.08 4.92 -7.34
C ARG A 76 -9.27 3.44 -6.97
N SER A 77 -8.23 2.81 -6.43
CA SER A 77 -8.27 1.41 -5.99
C SER A 77 -9.12 1.26 -4.72
N LEU A 78 -9.02 2.19 -3.78
CA LEU A 78 -9.82 2.21 -2.56
C LEU A 78 -11.32 2.31 -2.87
N VAL A 79 -11.71 3.24 -3.76
CA VAL A 79 -13.12 3.42 -4.16
C VAL A 79 -13.67 2.14 -4.80
N ALA A 80 -12.90 1.48 -5.66
CA ALA A 80 -13.32 0.18 -6.21
C ALA A 80 -13.44 -0.90 -5.12
N SER A 81 -12.49 -0.95 -4.19
CA SER A 81 -12.52 -1.86 -3.04
C SER A 81 -13.81 -1.70 -2.23
N GLU A 82 -14.20 -0.47 -1.92
CA GLU A 82 -15.37 -0.17 -1.10
C GLU A 82 -16.70 -0.38 -1.85
N HIS A 83 -16.81 0.16 -3.06
CA HIS A 83 -18.11 0.25 -3.75
C HIS A 83 -18.39 -0.93 -4.68
N VAL A 84 -17.35 -1.61 -5.17
CA VAL A 84 -17.50 -2.79 -6.05
C VAL A 84 -17.29 -4.08 -5.27
N LEU A 85 -16.31 -4.10 -4.37
CA LEU A 85 -15.90 -5.30 -3.62
C LEU A 85 -16.27 -5.25 -2.12
N ASN A 86 -17.04 -4.22 -1.73
CA ASN A 86 -17.75 -4.11 -0.45
C ASN A 86 -16.86 -4.10 0.81
N THR A 87 -15.62 -3.61 0.72
CA THR A 87 -14.84 -3.29 1.93
C THR A 87 -15.48 -2.15 2.71
N ASN A 88 -15.36 -2.15 4.03
CA ASN A 88 -15.87 -1.08 4.91
C ASN A 88 -14.91 -0.70 6.03
N GLU A 89 -13.67 -1.17 5.96
CA GLU A 89 -12.61 -0.82 6.90
C GLU A 89 -11.33 -0.49 6.15
N ILE A 90 -10.71 0.62 6.52
CA ILE A 90 -9.55 1.21 5.85
C ILE A 90 -8.44 1.35 6.88
N MET A 91 -7.28 0.78 6.54
CA MET A 91 -6.07 0.86 7.35
C MET A 91 -4.97 1.56 6.55
N VAL A 92 -4.58 2.77 6.96
CA VAL A 92 -3.47 3.51 6.36
C VAL A 92 -2.20 3.20 7.15
N VAL A 93 -1.17 2.67 6.50
CA VAL A 93 0.07 2.24 7.15
C VAL A 93 1.26 2.88 6.45
N HIS A 94 1.89 3.87 7.10
CA HIS A 94 3.19 4.38 6.70
C HIS A 94 4.29 3.70 7.51
N HIS A 95 5.56 3.97 7.21
CA HIS A 95 6.66 3.33 7.92
C HIS A 95 7.86 4.24 8.12
N THR A 96 8.69 3.90 9.09
CA THR A 96 9.99 4.56 9.32
C THR A 96 10.99 4.24 8.21
N ASP A 97 12.01 5.10 8.05
CA ASP A 97 13.04 4.94 7.02
C ASP A 97 12.49 4.82 5.59
N CYS A 98 11.39 5.53 5.29
CA CYS A 98 10.77 5.53 3.97
C CYS A 98 11.63 6.28 2.94
N GLY A 99 11.75 5.72 1.72
CA GLY A 99 12.43 6.40 0.61
C GLY A 99 11.82 7.76 0.29
N PHE A 100 10.49 7.91 0.43
CA PHE A 100 9.79 9.18 0.23
C PHE A 100 9.99 10.17 1.38
N SER A 101 10.47 9.73 2.54
CA SER A 101 10.96 10.64 3.59
C SER A 101 12.37 11.16 3.31
N LYS A 102 13.11 10.50 2.42
CA LYS A 102 14.45 10.92 1.97
C LYS A 102 14.41 11.73 0.68
N ALA A 103 13.27 11.74 -0.01
CA ALA A 103 13.04 12.60 -1.15
C ALA A 103 13.14 14.07 -0.72
N LYS A 104 13.63 14.91 -1.64
CA LYS A 104 13.64 16.37 -1.46
C LYS A 104 12.20 16.92 -1.59
N SER A 105 12.04 18.23 -1.54
CA SER A 105 10.75 18.86 -1.84
C SER A 105 10.24 18.45 -3.23
N GLU A 106 8.92 18.54 -3.41
CA GLU A 106 8.24 18.21 -4.68
C GLU A 106 8.92 18.90 -5.88
N ASP A 107 9.22 20.20 -5.76
CA ASP A 107 9.84 20.99 -6.83
C ASP A 107 11.23 20.48 -7.21
N VAL A 108 12.04 20.10 -6.22
CA VAL A 108 13.39 19.59 -6.49
C VAL A 108 13.32 18.20 -7.10
N ALA A 109 12.48 17.32 -6.56
CA ALA A 109 12.27 15.99 -7.14
C ALA A 109 11.78 16.07 -8.59
N LYS A 110 10.84 16.98 -8.89
CA LYS A 110 10.36 17.22 -10.25
C LYS A 110 11.43 17.79 -11.17
N THR A 111 12.29 18.67 -10.67
CA THR A 111 13.43 19.20 -11.45
C THR A 111 14.38 18.07 -11.83
N GLU A 112 14.79 17.25 -10.86
CA GLU A 112 15.68 16.10 -11.09
C GLU A 112 15.05 15.08 -12.06
N MET A 113 13.74 14.83 -11.92
CA MET A 113 13.01 13.96 -12.85
C MET A 113 12.99 14.51 -14.26
N LYS A 114 12.64 15.80 -14.43
CA LYS A 114 12.62 16.47 -15.74
C LYS A 114 13.98 16.38 -16.43
N GLU A 115 15.05 16.61 -15.69
CA GLU A 115 16.43 16.49 -16.22
C GLU A 115 16.73 15.05 -16.66
N SER A 116 16.42 14.06 -15.82
CA SER A 116 16.66 12.64 -16.14
C SER A 116 15.83 12.13 -17.33
N LEU A 117 14.68 12.75 -17.60
CA LEU A 117 13.77 12.42 -18.69
C LEU A 117 14.00 13.27 -19.94
N GLY A 118 15.13 13.99 -20.04
CA GLY A 118 15.48 14.76 -21.23
C GLY A 118 14.55 15.96 -21.47
N GLY A 119 14.00 16.55 -20.41
CA GLY A 119 13.19 17.77 -20.46
C GLY A 119 11.68 17.55 -20.57
N LEU A 120 11.19 16.31 -20.57
CA LEU A 120 9.76 16.01 -20.57
C LEU A 120 9.06 16.63 -19.35
N SER A 121 7.83 17.15 -19.53
CA SER A 121 7.04 17.68 -18.42
C SER A 121 6.63 16.56 -17.46
N VAL A 122 6.80 16.82 -16.17
CA VAL A 122 6.46 15.92 -15.06
C VAL A 122 5.42 16.54 -14.12
N ASP A 123 4.80 17.66 -14.51
CA ASP A 123 3.94 18.46 -13.63
C ASP A 123 2.72 17.67 -13.14
N HIS A 124 2.23 16.77 -13.99
CA HIS A 124 1.09 15.89 -13.75
C HIS A 124 1.43 14.64 -12.91
N ILE A 125 2.71 14.43 -12.57
CA ILE A 125 3.17 13.26 -11.80
C ILE A 125 3.49 13.73 -10.38
N PRO A 126 2.60 13.52 -9.40
CA PRO A 126 2.87 13.90 -8.02
C PRO A 126 3.87 12.93 -7.37
N ILE A 127 4.89 13.46 -6.70
CA ILE A 127 5.88 12.64 -5.97
C ILE A 127 5.45 12.42 -4.53
N MET A 128 4.77 13.39 -3.95
CA MET A 128 4.15 13.32 -2.63
C MET A 128 5.16 12.97 -1.50
N PRO A 129 6.30 13.70 -1.38
CA PRO A 129 7.32 13.41 -0.39
C PRO A 129 6.79 13.53 1.05
N ILE A 130 7.40 12.78 1.97
CA ILE A 130 7.04 12.73 3.39
C ILE A 130 8.03 13.58 4.18
N LEU A 131 7.83 14.89 4.16
CA LEU A 131 8.83 15.86 4.64
C LEU A 131 8.91 15.97 6.18
N VAL A 132 7.79 15.75 6.87
CA VAL A 132 7.68 15.92 8.34
C VAL A 132 7.76 14.59 9.08
N GLY A 133 7.79 13.48 8.34
CA GLY A 133 7.87 12.13 8.88
C GLY A 133 6.55 11.36 8.82
N PRO A 134 6.59 10.05 9.14
CA PRO A 134 5.50 9.13 8.84
C PRO A 134 4.23 9.38 9.68
N LYS A 135 4.36 9.86 10.93
CA LYS A 135 3.18 10.19 11.75
C LYS A 135 2.35 11.30 11.10
N LYS A 136 3.01 12.39 10.72
CA LYS A 136 2.34 13.53 10.09
C LYS A 136 1.70 13.16 8.76
N SER A 137 2.38 12.38 7.92
CA SER A 137 1.78 11.96 6.64
C SER A 137 0.61 11.00 6.81
N VAL A 138 0.60 10.16 7.85
CA VAL A 138 -0.60 9.37 8.19
C VAL A 138 -1.74 10.29 8.59
N GLU A 139 -1.52 11.25 9.48
CA GLU A 139 -2.56 12.21 9.89
C GLU A 139 -3.16 12.98 8.70
N ASP A 140 -2.31 13.43 7.78
CA ASP A 140 -2.73 14.17 6.58
C ASP A 140 -3.59 13.28 5.67
N ASP A 141 -3.19 12.03 5.47
CA ASP A 141 -3.93 11.08 4.64
C ASP A 141 -5.23 10.61 5.31
N LEU A 142 -5.27 10.50 6.64
CA LEU A 142 -6.51 10.29 7.41
C LEU A 142 -7.46 11.48 7.29
N ALA A 143 -6.94 12.71 7.37
CA ALA A 143 -7.73 13.92 7.20
C ALA A 143 -8.32 13.98 5.78
N PHE A 144 -7.53 13.60 4.77
CA PHE A 144 -8.00 13.46 3.39
C PHE A 144 -9.17 12.47 3.28
N LEU A 145 -9.04 11.26 3.84
CA LEU A 145 -10.10 10.25 3.80
C LEU A 145 -11.41 10.76 4.43
N ARG A 146 -11.31 11.44 5.59
CA ARG A 146 -12.48 11.93 6.34
C ARG A 146 -13.32 12.96 5.57
N VAL A 147 -12.71 13.73 4.67
CA VAL A 147 -13.40 14.74 3.85
C VAL A 147 -13.62 14.31 2.40
N CYS A 148 -13.07 13.16 2.00
CA CYS A 148 -13.17 12.67 0.62
C CYS A 148 -14.60 12.19 0.32
N PRO A 149 -15.30 12.79 -0.66
CA PRO A 149 -16.69 12.45 -0.96
C PRO A 149 -16.85 11.06 -1.61
N TYR A 150 -15.76 10.44 -2.06
CA TYR A 150 -15.77 9.12 -2.68
C TYR A 150 -15.60 7.96 -1.69
N VAL A 151 -15.12 8.25 -0.48
CA VAL A 151 -14.99 7.27 0.60
C VAL A 151 -16.35 7.09 1.27
N ARG A 152 -16.69 5.85 1.65
CA ARG A 152 -17.97 5.61 2.30
C ARG A 152 -18.04 6.31 3.65
N LYS A 153 -19.18 6.96 3.95
CA LYS A 153 -19.38 7.67 5.22
C LYS A 153 -19.41 6.75 6.45
N ASP A 154 -19.70 5.47 6.25
CA ASP A 154 -19.74 4.43 7.29
C ASP A 154 -18.43 3.63 7.38
N ALA A 155 -17.40 3.98 6.61
CA ALA A 155 -16.11 3.28 6.67
C ALA A 155 -15.42 3.52 8.02
N ARG A 156 -14.94 2.44 8.63
CA ARG A 156 -13.98 2.55 9.74
C ARG A 156 -12.62 2.90 9.17
N ILE A 157 -11.98 3.93 9.72
CA ILE A 157 -10.68 4.40 9.23
C ILE A 157 -9.71 4.41 10.41
N SER A 158 -8.53 3.83 10.21
CA SER A 158 -7.43 3.88 11.17
C SER A 158 -6.09 4.15 10.47
N GLY A 159 -5.18 4.83 11.17
CA GLY A 159 -3.85 5.15 10.68
C GLY A 159 -2.75 4.67 11.62
N TRP A 160 -1.67 4.17 11.02
CA TRP A 160 -0.61 3.46 11.71
C TRP A 160 0.77 3.77 11.14
N VAL A 161 1.78 3.69 12.00
CA VAL A 161 3.19 3.77 11.61
C VAL A 161 3.90 2.48 11.98
N TYR A 162 4.44 1.80 10.97
CA TYR A 162 5.27 0.62 11.11
C TYR A 162 6.74 0.99 11.29
N GLU A 163 7.40 0.42 12.29
CA GLU A 163 8.82 0.59 12.54
C GLU A 163 9.59 -0.53 11.80
N THR A 164 10.37 -0.17 10.79
CA THR A 164 11.00 -1.13 9.86
C THR A 164 12.16 -1.94 10.44
N VAL A 165 12.81 -1.47 11.50
CA VAL A 165 13.91 -2.14 12.19
C VAL A 165 13.37 -3.06 13.28
N LYS A 166 12.36 -2.62 14.03
CA LYS A 166 11.81 -3.38 15.17
C LYS A 166 10.68 -4.33 14.79
N GLY A 167 9.99 -4.08 13.67
CA GLY A 167 8.82 -4.85 13.26
C GLY A 167 7.56 -4.55 14.09
N THR A 168 7.50 -3.40 14.77
CA THR A 168 6.37 -2.97 15.61
C THR A 168 5.49 -1.97 14.88
N ILE A 169 4.24 -1.80 15.32
CA ILE A 169 3.31 -0.82 14.75
C ILE A 169 2.68 0.03 15.86
N GLU A 170 2.56 1.33 15.62
CA GLU A 170 1.93 2.30 16.54
C GLU A 170 0.74 2.97 15.86
N GLN A 171 -0.37 3.11 16.58
CA GLN A 171 -1.53 3.85 16.08
C GLN A 171 -1.28 5.36 16.14
N VAL A 172 -1.72 6.07 15.10
CA VAL A 172 -1.61 7.54 15.00
C VAL A 172 -2.99 8.22 14.95
N GLY A 173 -4.03 7.53 14.48
CA GLY A 173 -5.40 8.06 14.51
C GLY A 173 -6.43 7.25 13.76
#